data_AF-A0A3C2E7M8-F1
#
_entry.id   AF-A0A3C2E7M8-F1
#
_cell.length_a   1.000
_cell.length_b   1.000
_cell.length_c   1.000
_cell.angle_alpha   90.00
_cell.angle_beta   90.00
_cell.angle_gamma   90.00
#
_symmetry.space_group_name_H-M   'P 1'
#
loop_
_entity.id
_entity.type
_entity.pdbx_description
1 polymer ?
#
loop_
_entity_poly.entity_id
_entity_poly.type
_entity_poly.pdbx_seq_one_letter_code
_entity_poly.pdbx_strand_id
1 'polypeptide(L)'
;FVEGAPGEPVLISFDDASTFFHEMGHALHYLSSNVAYPTLNGGVRDYTEFQSQLLERWLLTDPVIDNYLVHVETGEPIPAELVERIRAASTFNQGFSTTEYLASALVDMYFHTTDPEGIDPDAFERETLERLGMPEEIPMRHRSPHFGHIFSGEGYSAGYYGYMWADVLTSDAAEAFAEAPGGFYDPEVAGRLVEYLFAPRNAIDPAVAYREFRGRDADIGPLMRDRGFPVPGSDEMQDDAMHEDGDMPAPDHGEMHDDAGHAHDSDVMPDGDNE
;
A
#
# COMPACT_ATOMS: atom_id res chain seq x y z
N PHE A 1 16.40 -9.04 -12.39
CA PHE A 1 17.49 -8.26 -13.01
C PHE A 1 17.84 -8.83 -14.36
N VAL A 2 18.19 -7.98 -15.33
CA VAL A 2 18.64 -8.42 -16.67
C VAL A 2 20.07 -8.92 -16.55
N GLU A 3 20.34 -10.12 -17.09
CA GLU A 3 21.69 -10.68 -17.11
C GLU A 3 22.60 -9.80 -17.98
N GLY A 4 23.74 -9.37 -17.42
CA GLY A 4 24.75 -8.62 -18.15
C GLY A 4 25.53 -9.49 -19.13
N ALA A 5 26.20 -8.88 -20.10
CA ALA A 5 27.08 -9.62 -21.00
C ALA A 5 28.25 -10.26 -20.23
N PRO A 6 28.79 -11.42 -20.66
CA PRO A 6 29.90 -12.06 -19.98
C PRO A 6 31.11 -11.12 -19.78
N GLY A 7 31.44 -10.86 -18.52
CA GLY A 7 32.58 -9.99 -18.14
C GLY A 7 32.23 -8.50 -18.00
N GLU A 8 30.98 -8.09 -18.24
CA GLU A 8 30.51 -6.73 -18.01
C GLU A 8 29.84 -6.59 -16.63
N PRO A 9 29.96 -5.43 -15.97
CA PRO A 9 29.24 -5.18 -14.73
C PRO A 9 27.72 -5.13 -14.97
N VAL A 10 26.96 -5.72 -14.06
CA VAL A 10 25.49 -5.58 -14.03
C VAL A 10 25.17 -4.29 -13.27
N LEU A 11 24.85 -3.24 -14.02
CA LEU A 11 24.33 -2.00 -13.44
C LEU A 11 22.83 -2.18 -13.19
N ILE A 12 22.36 -1.72 -12.04
CA ILE A 12 20.96 -1.77 -11.64
C ILE A 12 20.39 -0.35 -11.55
N SER A 13 19.10 -0.20 -11.84
CA SER A 13 18.41 1.07 -11.63
C SER A 13 18.24 1.37 -10.14
N PHE A 14 17.84 2.60 -9.81
CA PHE A 14 17.46 2.93 -8.43
C PHE A 14 16.26 2.08 -7.98
N ASP A 15 15.29 1.84 -8.86
CA ASP A 15 14.13 1.00 -8.59
C ASP A 15 14.55 -0.45 -8.30
N ASP A 16 15.47 -1.01 -9.09
CA ASP A 16 16.03 -2.34 -8.84
C ASP A 16 16.76 -2.43 -7.49
N ALA A 17 17.48 -1.38 -7.10
CA ALA A 17 18.14 -1.31 -5.80
C ALA A 17 17.11 -1.24 -4.65
N SER A 18 16.06 -0.43 -4.81
CA SER A 18 14.94 -0.39 -3.85
C SER A 18 14.26 -1.76 -3.74
N THR A 19 13.97 -2.43 -4.87
CA THR A 19 13.45 -3.81 -4.88
C THR A 19 14.39 -4.79 -4.17
N PHE A 20 15.71 -4.66 -4.34
CA PHE A 20 16.64 -5.51 -3.60
C PHE A 20 16.54 -5.33 -2.08
N PHE A 21 16.45 -4.08 -1.60
CA PHE A 21 16.25 -3.80 -0.17
C PHE A 21 14.87 -4.29 0.31
N HIS A 22 13.84 -4.13 -0.50
CA HIS A 22 12.49 -4.64 -0.24
C HIS A 22 12.53 -6.16 0.05
N GLU A 23 13.06 -6.94 -0.88
CA GLU A 23 13.16 -8.40 -0.73
C GLU A 23 14.07 -8.81 0.44
N MET A 24 15.13 -8.03 0.69
CA MET A 24 15.99 -8.25 1.85
C MET A 24 15.25 -8.01 3.17
N GLY A 25 14.30 -7.07 3.22
CA GLY A 25 13.45 -6.85 4.40
C GLY A 25 12.59 -8.07 4.73
N HIS A 26 11.99 -8.70 3.72
CA HIS A 26 11.32 -10.00 3.90
C HIS A 26 12.28 -11.09 4.40
N ALA A 27 13.48 -11.17 3.81
CA ALA A 27 14.48 -12.14 4.21
C ALA A 27 14.92 -11.95 5.68
N LEU A 28 15.18 -10.71 6.10
CA LEU A 28 15.53 -10.38 7.49
C LEU A 28 14.38 -10.68 8.44
N HIS A 29 13.14 -10.36 8.05
CA HIS A 29 11.95 -10.69 8.82
C HIS A 29 11.83 -12.22 9.02
N TYR A 30 12.15 -13.02 8.00
CA TYR A 30 12.14 -14.48 8.10
C TYR A 30 13.29 -15.01 8.97
N LEU A 31 14.51 -14.52 8.75
CA LEU A 31 15.72 -14.96 9.46
C LEU A 31 15.74 -14.56 10.93
N SER A 32 15.05 -13.48 11.30
CA SER A 32 14.95 -13.00 12.69
C SER A 32 13.94 -13.78 13.54
N SER A 33 13.14 -14.65 12.93
CA SER A 33 12.06 -15.37 13.60
C SER A 33 12.53 -16.19 14.80
N ASN A 34 11.82 -16.08 15.92
CA ASN A 34 12.06 -16.83 17.14
C ASN A 34 10.76 -17.45 17.70
N VAL A 35 9.90 -17.95 16.81
CA VAL A 35 8.61 -18.55 17.21
C VAL A 35 8.74 -20.04 17.56
N ALA A 36 7.99 -20.47 18.57
CA ALA A 36 7.99 -21.88 19.00
C ALA A 36 7.18 -22.80 18.07
N TYR A 37 6.17 -22.26 17.37
CA TYR A 37 5.26 -23.04 16.53
C TYR A 37 5.44 -22.65 15.06
N PRO A 38 5.74 -23.60 14.15
CA PRO A 38 5.99 -23.30 12.73
C PRO A 38 4.86 -22.56 12.02
N THR A 39 3.60 -22.78 12.44
CA THR A 39 2.43 -22.08 11.87
C THR A 39 2.42 -20.59 12.17
N LEU A 40 3.07 -20.14 13.24
CA LEU A 40 3.22 -18.73 13.58
C LEU A 40 4.36 -18.06 12.82
N ASN A 41 5.14 -18.82 12.05
CA ASN A 41 6.23 -18.27 11.25
C ASN A 41 5.74 -17.58 9.97
N GLY A 42 4.47 -17.79 9.58
CA GLY A 42 3.83 -17.00 8.53
C GLY A 42 3.70 -15.53 8.95
N GLY A 43 3.81 -14.61 7.99
CA GLY A 43 3.45 -13.20 8.24
C GLY A 43 1.93 -13.02 8.27
N VAL A 44 1.46 -12.01 8.98
CA VAL A 44 0.09 -11.51 8.80
C VAL A 44 0.09 -10.68 7.52
N ARG A 45 -0.81 -10.97 6.56
CA ARG A 45 -0.71 -10.43 5.18
C ARG A 45 -0.65 -8.90 5.15
N ASP A 46 -1.56 -8.22 5.84
CA ASP A 46 -1.65 -6.75 5.93
C ASP A 46 -0.46 -6.09 6.66
N TYR A 47 0.44 -6.93 7.19
CA TYR A 47 1.63 -6.55 7.95
C TYR A 47 2.93 -7.03 7.28
N THR A 48 2.85 -7.88 6.24
CA THR A 48 4.04 -8.55 5.68
C THR A 48 4.89 -7.61 4.82
N GLU A 49 4.25 -6.60 4.22
CA GLU A 49 4.92 -5.57 3.41
C GLU A 49 5.65 -4.52 4.25
N PHE A 50 5.31 -4.39 5.54
CA PHE A 50 5.94 -3.39 6.40
C PHE A 50 7.45 -3.61 6.50
N GLN A 51 7.90 -4.84 6.72
CA GLN A 51 9.33 -5.11 6.91
C GLN A 51 10.14 -4.93 5.62
N SER A 52 9.54 -5.21 4.47
CA SER A 52 10.18 -5.00 3.17
C SER A 52 10.29 -3.52 2.86
N GLN A 53 9.17 -2.79 2.89
CA GLN A 53 9.13 -1.36 2.59
C GLN A 53 9.97 -0.51 3.55
N LEU A 54 9.99 -0.84 4.85
CA LEU A 54 10.82 -0.14 5.81
C LEU A 54 12.30 -0.25 5.44
N LEU A 55 12.76 -1.41 4.98
CA LEU A 55 14.18 -1.61 4.67
C LEU A 55 14.64 -0.77 3.47
N GLU A 56 13.74 -0.38 2.56
CA GLU A 56 14.04 0.52 1.44
C GLU A 56 14.60 1.88 1.91
N ARG A 57 14.22 2.33 3.11
CA ARG A 57 14.65 3.62 3.69
C ARG A 57 16.16 3.70 3.95
N TRP A 58 16.85 2.57 4.05
CA TRP A 58 18.31 2.55 4.22
C TRP A 58 19.09 2.87 2.94
N LEU A 59 18.47 2.76 1.75
CA LEU A 59 19.18 2.86 0.46
C LEU A 59 19.94 4.20 0.29
N LEU A 60 19.41 5.28 0.85
CA LEU A 60 20.00 6.63 0.80
C LEU A 60 20.60 7.07 2.14
N THR A 61 21.05 6.15 2.98
CA THR A 61 21.81 6.49 4.18
C THR A 61 23.31 6.57 3.87
N ASP A 62 24.06 7.41 4.59
CA ASP A 62 25.49 7.63 4.34
C ASP A 62 26.30 6.32 4.28
N PRO A 63 26.12 5.34 5.21
CA PRO A 63 26.87 4.10 5.12
C PRO A 63 26.55 3.27 3.86
N VAL A 64 25.32 3.37 3.33
CA VAL A 64 24.97 2.68 2.08
C VAL A 64 25.53 3.43 0.87
N ILE A 65 25.37 4.74 0.84
CA ILE A 65 25.89 5.64 -0.20
C ILE A 65 27.40 5.46 -0.37
N ASP A 66 28.14 5.53 0.74
CA ASP A 66 29.61 5.54 0.73
C ASP A 66 30.23 4.19 0.34
N ASN A 67 29.49 3.09 0.51
CA ASN A 67 30.03 1.74 0.30
C ASN A 67 29.45 1.02 -0.92
N TYR A 68 28.22 1.34 -1.35
CA TYR A 68 27.50 0.57 -2.36
C TYR A 68 27.00 1.39 -3.55
N LEU A 69 26.73 2.69 -3.38
CA LEU A 69 26.35 3.57 -4.49
C LEU A 69 27.60 4.22 -5.11
N VAL A 70 28.52 3.38 -5.60
CA VAL A 70 29.84 3.80 -6.10
C VAL A 70 29.97 3.62 -7.61
N HIS A 71 30.79 4.46 -8.25
CA HIS A 71 31.08 4.34 -9.67
C HIS A 71 31.88 3.06 -9.96
N VAL A 72 31.42 2.25 -10.91
CA VAL A 72 31.96 0.91 -11.17
C VAL A 72 33.45 0.87 -11.53
N GLU A 73 33.98 1.92 -12.15
CA GLU A 73 35.40 1.99 -12.54
C GLU A 73 36.30 2.65 -11.51
N THR A 74 35.80 3.65 -10.78
CA THR A 74 36.62 4.51 -9.91
C THR A 74 36.46 4.17 -8.44
N GLY A 75 35.36 3.52 -8.07
CA GLY A 75 34.98 3.26 -6.68
C GLY A 75 34.57 4.51 -5.91
N GLU A 76 34.46 5.67 -6.57
CA GLU A 76 34.04 6.91 -5.92
C GLU A 76 32.53 6.87 -5.62
N PRO A 77 32.08 7.29 -4.42
CA PRO A 77 30.67 7.39 -4.09
C PRO A 77 29.90 8.34 -5.03
N ILE A 78 28.59 8.10 -5.16
CA ILE A 78 27.68 9.00 -5.86
C ILE A 78 27.84 10.44 -5.32
N PRO A 79 27.98 11.45 -6.21
CA PRO A 79 28.10 12.84 -5.77
C PRO A 79 26.92 13.28 -4.91
N ALA A 80 27.20 14.01 -3.83
CA ALA A 80 26.18 14.53 -2.92
C ALA A 80 25.09 15.35 -3.64
N GLU A 81 25.44 16.10 -4.69
CA GLU A 81 24.47 16.84 -5.50
C GLU A 81 23.44 15.92 -6.18
N LEU A 82 23.84 14.72 -6.61
CA LEU A 82 22.89 13.77 -7.19
C LEU A 82 22.00 13.15 -6.13
N VAL A 83 22.54 12.85 -4.93
CA VAL A 83 21.74 12.38 -3.79
C VAL A 83 20.66 13.41 -3.44
N GLU A 84 21.00 14.69 -3.35
CA GLU A 84 20.03 15.75 -3.07
C GLU A 84 18.97 15.89 -4.17
N ARG A 85 19.33 15.69 -5.44
CA ARG A 85 18.36 15.65 -6.53
C ARG A 85 17.42 14.45 -6.45
N ILE A 86 17.90 13.28 -6.03
CA ILE A 86 17.06 12.09 -5.79
C ILE A 86 16.08 12.39 -4.66
N ARG A 87 16.56 12.96 -3.54
CA ARG A 87 15.70 13.35 -2.41
C ARG A 87 14.64 14.38 -2.81
N ALA A 88 15.03 15.42 -3.56
CA ALA A 88 14.10 16.44 -4.02
C ALA A 88 13.03 15.91 -4.99
N ALA A 89 13.34 14.82 -5.69
CA ALA A 89 12.41 14.16 -6.61
C ALA A 89 11.57 13.05 -5.93
N SER A 90 11.70 12.80 -4.63
CA SER A 90 11.03 11.66 -3.95
C SER A 90 9.51 11.71 -4.02
N THR A 91 8.93 12.91 -4.09
CA THR A 91 7.48 13.13 -4.21
C THR A 91 7.03 13.36 -5.66
N PHE A 92 7.96 13.38 -6.62
CA PHE A 92 7.62 13.52 -8.02
C PHE A 92 6.73 12.35 -8.47
N ASN A 93 5.67 12.66 -9.22
CA ASN A 93 4.72 11.69 -9.76
C ASN A 93 3.87 10.92 -8.71
N GLN A 94 3.89 11.30 -7.42
CA GLN A 94 3.10 10.62 -6.39
C GLN A 94 1.59 10.67 -6.63
N GLY A 95 1.07 11.72 -7.29
CA GLY A 95 -0.32 11.75 -7.75
C GLY A 95 -0.63 10.58 -8.69
N PHE A 96 0.19 10.37 -9.72
CA PHE A 96 0.03 9.24 -10.65
C PHE A 96 0.17 7.90 -9.92
N SER A 97 1.31 7.68 -9.24
CA SER A 97 1.64 6.41 -8.60
C SER A 97 0.64 6.01 -7.52
N THR A 98 0.13 6.98 -6.75
CA THR A 98 -0.90 6.74 -5.73
C THR A 98 -2.24 6.41 -6.37
N THR A 99 -2.65 7.15 -7.40
CA THR A 99 -3.93 6.93 -8.08
C THR A 99 -3.99 5.58 -8.81
N GLU A 100 -2.96 5.21 -9.58
CA GLU A 100 -2.95 3.92 -10.29
C GLU A 100 -2.99 2.71 -9.32
N TYR A 101 -2.37 2.86 -8.15
CA TYR A 101 -2.34 1.84 -7.10
C TYR A 101 -3.71 1.74 -6.41
N LEU A 102 -4.27 2.88 -5.98
CA LEU A 102 -5.57 2.91 -5.32
C LEU A 102 -6.68 2.36 -6.23
N ALA A 103 -6.62 2.66 -7.53
CA ALA A 103 -7.53 2.07 -8.51
C ALA A 103 -7.46 0.54 -8.49
N SER A 104 -6.26 -0.04 -8.54
CA SER A 104 -6.06 -1.49 -8.42
C SER A 104 -6.58 -2.06 -7.09
N ALA A 105 -6.30 -1.40 -5.97
CA ALA A 105 -6.76 -1.86 -4.65
C ALA A 105 -8.28 -1.80 -4.49
N LEU A 106 -8.93 -0.76 -5.00
CA LEU A 106 -10.38 -0.59 -4.94
C LEU A 106 -11.09 -1.59 -5.88
N VAL A 107 -10.59 -1.77 -7.10
CA VAL A 107 -11.14 -2.75 -8.04
C VAL A 107 -11.01 -4.17 -7.48
N ASP A 108 -9.88 -4.52 -6.83
CA ASP A 108 -9.75 -5.78 -6.08
C ASP A 108 -10.89 -5.95 -5.06
N MET A 109 -11.12 -4.95 -4.21
CA MET A 109 -12.21 -5.00 -3.23
C MET A 109 -13.59 -5.16 -3.88
N TYR A 110 -13.86 -4.45 -4.98
CA TYR A 110 -15.14 -4.57 -5.69
C TYR A 110 -15.33 -5.95 -6.30
N PHE A 111 -14.31 -6.54 -6.91
CA PHE A 111 -14.37 -7.91 -7.43
C PHE A 111 -14.74 -8.92 -6.34
N HIS A 112 -14.18 -8.75 -5.13
CA HIS A 112 -14.33 -9.71 -4.03
C HIS A 112 -15.50 -9.43 -3.08
N THR A 113 -16.27 -8.37 -3.33
CA THR A 113 -17.47 -8.02 -2.55
C THR A 113 -18.75 -8.02 -3.38
N THR A 114 -18.64 -8.25 -4.70
CA THR A 114 -19.78 -8.37 -5.63
C THR A 114 -20.18 -9.84 -5.84
N ASP A 115 -21.43 -10.08 -6.24
CA ASP A 115 -21.87 -11.40 -6.72
C ASP A 115 -21.10 -11.79 -8.00
N PRO A 116 -20.36 -12.91 -8.00
CA PRO A 116 -19.57 -13.31 -9.16
C PRO A 116 -20.42 -13.83 -10.34
N GLU A 117 -21.72 -14.09 -10.16
CA GLU A 117 -22.55 -14.65 -11.21
C GLU A 117 -22.67 -13.68 -12.41
N GLY A 118 -22.19 -14.12 -13.58
CA GLY A 118 -22.36 -13.39 -14.84
C GLY A 118 -21.45 -12.17 -15.04
N ILE A 119 -20.44 -11.95 -14.19
CA ILE A 119 -19.47 -10.86 -14.39
C ILE A 119 -18.74 -11.01 -15.73
N ASP A 120 -18.78 -9.96 -16.55
CA ASP A 120 -17.81 -9.71 -17.61
C ASP A 120 -16.66 -8.87 -17.01
N PRO A 121 -15.44 -9.44 -16.84
CA PRO A 121 -14.34 -8.74 -16.17
C PRO A 121 -13.93 -7.43 -16.84
N ASP A 122 -14.06 -7.32 -18.16
CA ASP A 122 -13.65 -6.14 -18.92
C ASP A 122 -14.68 -5.01 -18.78
N ALA A 123 -15.98 -5.33 -18.82
CA ALA A 123 -17.03 -4.37 -18.53
C ALA A 123 -17.00 -3.91 -17.06
N PHE A 124 -16.86 -4.86 -16.14
CA PHE A 124 -16.80 -4.59 -14.69
C PHE A 124 -15.67 -3.62 -14.33
N GLU A 125 -14.48 -3.84 -14.89
CA GLU A 125 -13.33 -2.98 -14.63
C GLU A 125 -13.60 -1.55 -15.13
N ARG A 126 -14.04 -1.37 -16.37
CA ARG A 126 -14.34 -0.05 -16.94
C ARG A 126 -15.41 0.70 -16.15
N GLU A 127 -16.53 0.05 -15.87
CA GLU A 127 -17.65 0.66 -15.14
C GLU A 127 -17.25 1.02 -13.71
N THR A 128 -16.40 0.20 -13.07
CA THR A 128 -15.86 0.50 -11.76
C THR A 128 -14.93 1.71 -11.79
N LEU A 129 -14.04 1.81 -12.78
CA LEU A 129 -13.13 2.95 -12.92
C LEU A 129 -13.88 4.24 -13.23
N GLU A 130 -14.93 4.18 -14.07
CA GLU A 130 -15.81 5.33 -14.35
C GLU A 130 -16.52 5.80 -13.07
N ARG A 131 -17.07 4.87 -12.28
CA ARG A 131 -17.71 5.19 -10.99
C ARG A 131 -16.73 5.80 -9.98
N LEU A 132 -15.47 5.39 -10.01
CA LEU A 132 -14.40 5.94 -9.18
C LEU A 132 -13.91 7.31 -9.65
N GLY A 133 -14.40 7.83 -10.78
CA GLY A 133 -13.95 9.10 -11.36
C GLY A 133 -12.50 9.07 -11.82
N MET A 134 -12.02 7.90 -12.28
CA MET A 134 -10.62 7.73 -12.68
C MET A 134 -10.28 8.59 -13.90
N PRO A 135 -9.16 9.35 -13.87
CA PRO A 135 -8.67 10.08 -15.03
C PRO A 135 -8.31 9.12 -16.18
N GLU A 136 -8.63 9.50 -17.42
CA GLU A 136 -8.33 8.67 -18.61
C GLU A 136 -6.83 8.47 -18.83
N GLU A 137 -6.01 9.42 -18.37
CA GLU A 137 -4.55 9.40 -18.50
C GLU A 137 -3.84 8.44 -17.52
N ILE A 138 -4.55 7.94 -16.49
CA ILE A 138 -3.97 7.11 -15.44
C ILE A 138 -4.58 5.70 -15.48
N PRO A 139 -3.84 4.69 -15.96
CA PRO A 139 -4.32 3.32 -15.94
C PRO A 139 -4.30 2.75 -14.51
N MET A 140 -4.97 1.62 -14.31
CA MET A 140 -4.68 0.77 -13.15
C MET A 140 -3.26 0.22 -13.23
N ARG A 141 -2.59 0.12 -12.08
CA ARG A 141 -1.27 -0.53 -11.99
C ARG A 141 -1.30 -1.98 -12.47
N HIS A 142 -2.38 -2.69 -12.15
CA HIS A 142 -2.67 -4.02 -12.66
C HIS A 142 -4.12 -4.12 -13.16
N ARG A 143 -4.31 -4.23 -14.47
CA ARG A 143 -5.59 -4.53 -15.12
C ARG A 143 -6.02 -5.96 -14.85
N SER A 144 -7.33 -6.21 -14.84
CA SER A 144 -7.94 -7.49 -14.46
C SER A 144 -7.33 -8.73 -15.12
N PRO A 145 -7.09 -8.79 -16.45
CA PRO A 145 -6.59 -10.00 -17.10
C PRO A 145 -5.17 -10.42 -16.69
N HIS A 146 -4.39 -9.51 -16.11
CA HIS A 146 -3.02 -9.75 -15.69
C HIS A 146 -2.78 -9.38 -14.22
N PHE A 147 -3.86 -9.30 -13.42
CA PHE A 147 -3.77 -8.98 -12.00
C PHE A 147 -3.42 -10.25 -11.19
N GLY A 148 -2.18 -10.71 -11.35
CA GLY A 148 -1.71 -11.97 -10.76
C GLY A 148 -1.80 -12.02 -9.24
N HIS A 149 -1.59 -10.89 -8.55
CA HIS A 149 -1.66 -10.77 -7.10
C HIS A 149 -2.98 -11.32 -6.54
N ILE A 150 -4.10 -11.01 -7.19
CA ILE A 150 -5.45 -11.33 -6.71
C ILE A 150 -6.04 -12.58 -7.37
N PHE A 151 -5.58 -12.96 -8.58
CA PHE A 151 -6.18 -14.07 -9.34
C PHE A 151 -5.30 -15.33 -9.50
N SER A 152 -3.98 -15.28 -9.28
CA SER A 152 -3.10 -16.40 -9.68
C SER A 152 -2.17 -16.99 -8.63
N GLY A 153 -2.06 -16.47 -7.40
CA GLY A 153 -1.41 -17.26 -6.35
C GLY A 153 -0.68 -16.54 -5.21
N GLU A 154 -0.61 -15.21 -5.21
CA GLU A 154 0.02 -14.49 -4.10
C GLU A 154 -0.96 -14.27 -2.93
N GLY A 155 -2.24 -14.61 -3.15
CA GLY A 155 -3.34 -14.59 -2.19
C GLY A 155 -3.83 -13.21 -1.80
N TYR A 156 -3.47 -12.15 -2.53
CA TYR A 156 -3.92 -10.79 -2.23
C TYR A 156 -5.37 -10.51 -2.68
N SER A 157 -6.16 -11.55 -2.97
CA SER A 157 -7.61 -11.41 -3.18
C SER A 157 -8.26 -10.74 -1.98
N ALA A 158 -8.95 -9.62 -2.20
CA ALA A 158 -9.48 -8.75 -1.15
C ALA A 158 -8.41 -8.29 -0.14
N GLY A 159 -7.21 -7.99 -0.65
CA GLY A 159 -6.02 -7.75 0.18
C GLY A 159 -4.95 -6.89 -0.49
N TYR A 160 -5.16 -6.43 -1.73
CA TYR A 160 -4.18 -5.58 -2.42
C TYR A 160 -4.04 -4.20 -1.74
N TYR A 161 -5.04 -3.76 -0.97
CA TYR A 161 -4.96 -2.59 -0.09
C TYR A 161 -3.86 -2.71 0.99
N GLY A 162 -3.41 -3.93 1.27
CA GLY A 162 -2.41 -4.22 2.29
C GLY A 162 -1.09 -3.47 2.10
N TYR A 163 -0.69 -3.14 0.86
CA TYR A 163 0.50 -2.33 0.59
C TYR A 163 0.37 -0.90 1.17
N MET A 164 -0.77 -0.22 0.96
CA MET A 164 -0.99 1.11 1.54
C MET A 164 -1.14 1.04 3.06
N TRP A 165 -1.76 -0.02 3.57
CA TRP A 165 -1.85 -0.25 5.01
C TRP A 165 -0.46 -0.38 5.64
N ALA A 166 0.42 -1.14 4.99
CA ALA A 166 1.81 -1.28 5.39
C ALA A 166 2.60 0.04 5.24
N ASP A 167 2.34 0.83 4.20
CA ASP A 167 3.01 2.12 3.99
C ASP A 167 2.77 3.11 5.15
N VAL A 168 1.60 3.06 5.80
CA VAL A 168 1.33 3.84 7.01
C VAL A 168 2.32 3.45 8.12
N LEU A 169 2.44 2.15 8.40
CA LEU A 169 3.35 1.62 9.40
C LEU A 169 4.80 1.95 9.05
N THR A 170 5.16 1.78 7.78
CA THR A 170 6.51 2.00 7.26
C THR A 170 6.94 3.45 7.42
N SER A 171 6.10 4.39 6.99
CA SER A 171 6.42 5.82 7.07
C SER A 171 6.53 6.28 8.52
N ASP A 172 5.62 5.82 9.38
CA ASP A 172 5.64 6.16 10.81
C ASP A 172 6.83 5.55 11.57
N ALA A 173 7.23 4.31 11.22
CA ALA A 173 8.42 3.68 11.77
C ALA A 173 9.71 4.33 11.27
N ALA A 174 9.76 4.74 10.00
CA ALA A 174 10.89 5.48 9.45
C ALA A 174 11.12 6.80 10.20
N GLU A 175 10.05 7.51 10.58
CA GLU A 175 10.16 8.69 11.43
C GLU A 175 10.68 8.35 12.83
N ALA A 176 10.30 7.21 13.43
CA ALA A 176 10.88 6.78 14.71
C ALA A 176 12.41 6.60 14.63
N PHE A 177 12.93 6.13 13.50
CA PHE A 177 14.38 6.09 13.24
C PHE A 177 14.95 7.49 12.99
N ALA A 178 14.30 8.34 12.20
CA ALA A 178 14.76 9.70 11.92
C ALA A 178 14.82 10.59 13.18
N GLU A 179 13.90 10.38 14.13
CA GLU A 179 13.83 11.06 15.43
C GLU A 179 14.91 10.57 16.41
N ALA A 180 15.48 9.39 16.18
CA ALA A 180 16.42 8.77 17.09
C ALA A 180 17.80 9.45 17.08
N PRO A 181 18.53 9.52 18.22
CA PRO A 181 19.87 10.09 18.26
C PRO A 181 20.87 9.41 17.29
N GLY A 182 20.74 8.10 17.07
CA GLY A 182 21.53 7.34 16.11
C GLY A 182 20.93 7.25 14.70
N GLY A 183 19.81 7.92 14.43
CA GLY A 183 19.10 7.83 13.15
C GLY A 183 18.69 6.40 12.79
N PHE A 184 18.76 6.06 11.51
CA PHE A 184 18.55 4.71 10.97
C PHE A 184 19.50 3.62 11.49
N TYR A 185 20.52 3.98 12.28
CA TYR A 185 21.47 3.07 12.90
C TYR A 185 21.42 3.11 14.43
N ASP A 186 20.37 3.70 15.00
CA ASP A 186 20.18 3.72 16.45
C ASP A 186 19.97 2.29 16.98
N PRO A 187 20.84 1.79 17.88
CA PRO A 187 20.80 0.41 18.33
C PRO A 187 19.57 0.13 19.22
N GLU A 188 19.01 1.14 19.88
CA GLU A 188 17.84 0.97 20.74
C GLU A 188 16.58 0.81 19.88
N VAL A 189 16.40 1.68 18.89
CA VAL A 189 15.25 1.59 17.96
C VAL A 189 15.33 0.32 17.12
N ALA A 190 16.52 -0.02 16.59
CA ALA A 190 16.73 -1.27 15.86
C ALA A 190 16.48 -2.52 16.74
N GLY A 191 16.88 -2.46 18.02
CA GLY A 191 16.59 -3.51 18.99
C GLY A 191 15.09 -3.74 19.17
N ARG A 192 14.32 -2.66 19.38
CA ARG A 192 12.85 -2.73 19.47
C ARG A 192 12.20 -3.23 18.17
N LEU A 193 12.68 -2.79 17.01
CA LEU A 193 12.19 -3.25 15.70
C LEU A 193 12.33 -4.77 15.60
N VAL A 194 13.49 -5.31 15.96
CA VAL A 194 13.73 -6.75 15.92
C VAL A 194 12.88 -7.48 16.95
N GLU A 195 12.86 -7.00 18.19
CA GLU A 195 12.16 -7.64 19.31
C GLU A 195 10.65 -7.73 19.08
N TYR A 196 10.02 -6.67 18.59
CA TYR A 196 8.56 -6.60 18.50
C TYR A 196 8.03 -6.86 17.09
N LEU A 197 8.72 -6.42 16.04
CA LEU A 197 8.16 -6.41 14.68
C LEU A 197 8.74 -7.46 13.73
N PHE A 198 9.92 -8.02 14.03
CA PHE A 198 10.55 -9.04 13.19
C PHE A 198 10.53 -10.44 13.85
N ALA A 199 11.07 -10.56 15.06
CA ALA A 199 11.25 -11.87 15.71
C ALA A 199 9.95 -12.60 16.09
N PRO A 200 8.88 -11.91 16.55
CA PRO A 200 7.67 -12.58 16.99
C PRO A 200 6.79 -13.11 15.85
N ARG A 201 6.96 -12.61 14.62
CA ARG A 201 6.14 -13.00 13.47
C ARG A 201 4.64 -12.85 13.81
N ASN A 202 3.85 -13.91 13.65
CA ASN A 202 2.42 -13.94 14.01
C ASN A 202 2.15 -14.43 15.45
N ALA A 203 3.15 -14.42 16.34
CA ALA A 203 2.96 -14.81 17.75
C ALA A 203 2.45 -13.68 18.64
N ILE A 204 2.46 -12.45 18.15
CA ILE A 204 1.93 -11.26 18.84
C ILE A 204 0.96 -10.57 17.87
N ASP A 205 -0.12 -10.02 18.42
CA ASP A 205 -1.05 -9.18 17.66
C ASP A 205 -0.29 -7.99 17.02
N PRO A 206 -0.39 -7.76 15.71
CA PRO A 206 0.39 -6.73 15.02
C PRO A 206 0.20 -5.31 15.59
N ALA A 207 -1.01 -4.95 16.02
CA ALA A 207 -1.26 -3.61 16.58
C ALA A 207 -0.64 -3.47 17.98
N VAL A 208 -0.63 -4.54 18.79
CA VAL A 208 0.11 -4.58 20.05
C VAL A 208 1.61 -4.48 19.79
N ALA A 209 2.14 -5.29 18.88
CA ALA A 209 3.55 -5.29 18.53
C ALA A 209 4.04 -3.91 18.07
N TYR A 210 3.28 -3.26 17.19
CA TYR A 210 3.59 -1.92 16.72
C TYR A 210 3.60 -0.89 17.85
N ARG A 211 2.63 -0.94 18.78
CA ARG A 211 2.60 -0.06 19.96
C ARG A 211 3.80 -0.26 20.88
N GLU A 212 4.27 -1.49 21.07
CA GLU A 212 5.49 -1.75 21.86
C GLU A 212 6.75 -1.20 21.17
N PHE A 213 6.81 -1.24 19.84
CA PHE A 213 7.90 -0.63 19.08
C PHE A 213 7.85 0.92 19.10
N ARG A 214 6.69 1.50 18.76
CA ARG A 214 6.53 2.94 18.50
C ARG A 214 6.20 3.75 19.75
N GLY A 215 5.59 3.11 20.75
CA GLY A 215 5.04 3.74 21.96
C GLY A 215 3.62 4.32 21.78
N ARG A 216 3.06 4.21 20.57
CA ARG A 216 1.71 4.68 20.19
C ARG A 216 1.21 3.90 18.97
N ASP A 217 -0.06 4.06 18.63
CA ASP A 217 -0.58 3.60 17.35
C ASP A 217 0.07 4.36 16.19
N ALA A 218 0.09 3.74 15.00
CA ALA A 218 0.63 4.35 13.79
C ALA A 218 -0.22 5.57 13.39
N ASP A 219 0.45 6.63 12.94
CA ASP A 219 -0.19 7.86 12.45
C ASP A 219 -0.12 7.91 10.92
N ILE A 220 -1.12 8.51 10.28
CA ILE A 220 -1.15 8.66 8.82
C ILE A 220 -0.30 9.84 8.32
N GLY A 221 -0.05 10.83 9.16
CA GLY A 221 0.71 12.04 8.80
C GLY A 221 2.09 11.77 8.18
N PRO A 222 2.90 10.82 8.70
CA PRO A 222 4.15 10.41 8.07
C PRO A 222 3.97 9.94 6.62
N LEU A 223 2.96 9.11 6.33
CA LEU A 223 2.68 8.65 4.97
C LEU A 223 2.29 9.81 4.05
N MET A 224 1.48 10.74 4.54
CA MET A 224 1.07 11.91 3.77
C MET A 224 2.28 12.78 3.41
N ARG A 225 3.20 13.02 4.36
CA ARG A 225 4.47 13.71 4.08
C ARG A 225 5.34 12.95 3.08
N ASP A 226 5.48 11.64 3.26
CA ASP A 226 6.29 10.78 2.39
C ASP A 226 5.81 10.77 0.94
N ARG A 227 4.48 10.85 0.74
CA ARG A 227 3.87 10.92 -0.59
C ARG A 227 3.64 12.36 -1.08
N GLY A 228 3.98 13.37 -0.29
CA GLY A 228 3.82 14.79 -0.64
C GLY A 228 2.37 15.26 -0.67
N PHE A 229 1.49 14.66 0.12
CA PHE A 229 0.09 15.08 0.29
C PHE A 229 -0.11 15.87 1.59
N PRO A 230 -1.13 16.75 1.66
CA PRO A 230 -1.48 17.47 2.88
C PRO A 230 -1.80 16.51 4.03
N VAL A 231 -1.31 16.82 5.23
CA VAL A 231 -1.59 16.00 6.42
C VAL A 231 -3.00 16.30 6.94
N PRO A 232 -3.88 15.30 7.12
CA PRO A 232 -5.22 15.51 7.66
C PRO A 232 -5.18 16.21 9.03
N GLY A 233 -5.92 17.30 9.16
CA GLY A 233 -5.99 18.09 10.40
C GLY A 233 -4.81 19.04 10.62
N SER A 234 -3.88 19.19 9.67
CA SER A 234 -2.91 20.27 9.69
C SER A 234 -3.54 21.59 9.23
N ASP A 235 -2.91 22.71 9.60
CA ASP A 235 -3.34 24.05 9.18
C ASP A 235 -3.29 24.22 7.64
N GLU A 236 -2.46 23.45 6.93
CA GLU A 236 -2.35 23.48 5.46
C GLU A 236 -3.65 23.04 4.75
N MET A 237 -4.42 22.10 5.33
CA MET A 237 -5.72 21.71 4.74
C MET A 237 -6.83 22.75 4.97
N GLN A 238 -6.68 23.64 5.96
CA GLN A 238 -7.69 24.68 6.21
C GLN A 238 -7.65 25.77 5.12
N ASP A 239 -6.51 25.98 4.48
CA ASP A 239 -6.34 26.97 3.42
C ASP A 239 -6.89 26.47 2.07
N ASP A 240 -6.72 25.18 1.74
CA ASP A 240 -7.25 24.59 0.49
C ASP A 240 -8.78 24.40 0.53
N ALA A 241 -9.35 24.03 1.69
CA ALA A 241 -10.80 23.88 1.84
C ALA A 241 -11.58 25.19 1.63
N MET A 242 -10.95 26.36 1.81
CA MET A 242 -11.58 27.66 1.54
C MET A 242 -11.60 28.04 0.04
N HIS A 243 -11.04 27.22 -0.85
CA HIS A 243 -11.05 27.47 -2.30
C HIS A 243 -11.97 26.54 -3.10
N GLU A 244 -12.51 25.49 -2.48
CA GLU A 244 -13.34 24.47 -3.16
C GLU A 244 -14.83 24.47 -2.77
N ASP A 245 -15.34 25.48 -2.06
CA ASP A 245 -16.79 25.65 -1.81
C ASP A 245 -17.53 26.10 -3.10
N GLY A 246 -17.66 25.15 -4.02
CA GLY A 246 -18.43 25.19 -5.24
C GLY A 246 -19.25 23.91 -5.40
N ASP A 247 -20.26 23.76 -4.53
CA ASP A 247 -21.51 23.01 -4.76
C ASP A 247 -21.38 21.57 -5.32
N MET A 248 -21.04 20.62 -4.46
CA MET A 248 -21.27 19.18 -4.70
C MET A 248 -22.61 18.78 -4.03
N PRO A 249 -23.63 18.33 -4.77
CA PRO A 249 -24.89 17.91 -4.17
C PRO A 249 -24.70 16.57 -3.44
N ALA A 250 -25.18 16.50 -2.20
CA ALA A 250 -25.21 15.28 -1.41
C ALA A 250 -26.06 14.18 -2.10
N PRO A 251 -25.69 12.90 -1.96
CA PRO A 251 -26.51 11.81 -2.48
C PRO A 251 -27.82 11.70 -1.70
N ASP A 252 -28.93 11.63 -2.43
CA ASP A 252 -30.28 11.40 -1.92
C ASP A 252 -30.38 9.98 -1.33
N HIS A 253 -30.46 9.89 -0.01
CA HIS A 253 -30.84 8.66 0.67
C HIS A 253 -32.37 8.53 0.62
N GLY A 254 -32.87 7.86 -0.42
CA GLY A 254 -34.27 7.47 -0.51
C GLY A 254 -34.69 6.62 0.70
N GLU A 255 -35.51 7.20 1.57
CA GLU A 255 -36.18 6.54 2.68
C GLU A 255 -37.10 5.43 2.13
N MET A 256 -36.78 4.17 2.42
CA MET A 256 -37.72 3.07 2.30
C MET A 256 -38.73 3.17 3.44
N HIS A 257 -39.92 3.70 3.12
CA HIS A 257 -41.09 3.58 3.98
C HIS A 257 -41.78 2.23 3.73
N ASP A 258 -41.81 1.41 4.79
CA ASP A 258 -42.73 0.30 4.95
C ASP A 258 -44.18 0.80 4.82
N ASP A 259 -44.97 0.20 3.93
CA ASP A 259 -46.42 0.23 4.05
C ASP A 259 -47.01 -1.19 3.94
N ALA A 260 -47.41 -1.69 5.10
CA ALA A 260 -48.13 -2.93 5.27
C ALA A 260 -49.63 -2.65 5.31
N GLY A 261 -50.30 -2.89 4.18
CA GLY A 261 -51.62 -3.50 4.12
C GLY A 261 -52.85 -2.60 4.33
N HIS A 262 -53.75 -2.61 3.34
CA HIS A 262 -55.15 -3.00 3.59
C HIS A 262 -55.84 -3.45 2.30
N ALA A 263 -56.58 -4.55 2.45
CA ALA A 263 -57.38 -5.21 1.43
C ALA A 263 -58.58 -4.37 0.99
N HIS A 264 -59.01 -4.53 -0.27
CA HIS A 264 -60.44 -4.64 -0.55
C HIS A 264 -60.72 -5.53 -1.77
N ASP A 265 -61.61 -6.48 -1.48
CA ASP A 265 -62.31 -7.48 -2.27
C ASP A 265 -63.05 -6.91 -3.49
N SER A 266 -63.06 -7.63 -4.62
CA SER A 266 -64.27 -7.98 -5.38
C SER A 266 -63.99 -8.77 -6.67
N ASP A 267 -64.43 -10.03 -6.62
CA ASP A 267 -65.30 -10.71 -7.58
C ASP A 267 -64.83 -11.21 -8.98
N VAL A 268 -64.90 -12.56 -9.08
CA VAL A 268 -65.60 -13.37 -10.12
C VAL A 268 -64.83 -13.59 -11.45
N MET A 269 -64.06 -14.68 -11.58
CA MET A 269 -64.39 -16.06 -12.08
C MET A 269 -64.03 -16.29 -13.58
N PRO A 270 -63.78 -17.56 -14.00
CA PRO A 270 -62.70 -17.93 -14.93
C PRO A 270 -63.21 -18.50 -16.28
N ASP A 271 -62.29 -18.65 -17.23
CA ASP A 271 -62.26 -19.63 -18.33
C ASP A 271 -60.90 -19.41 -19.05
N GLY A 272 -60.11 -20.38 -19.50
CA GLY A 272 -60.23 -21.82 -19.61
C GLY A 272 -58.91 -22.37 -20.19
N ASP A 273 -58.78 -23.70 -20.12
CA ASP A 273 -57.70 -24.49 -20.70
C ASP A 273 -57.47 -24.22 -22.20
N ASN A 274 -56.21 -24.23 -22.67
CA ASN A 274 -55.73 -25.26 -23.60
C ASN A 274 -54.25 -25.08 -24.02
N GLU A 275 -53.59 -26.26 -24.10
CA GLU A 275 -52.37 -26.66 -24.83
C GLU A 275 -50.98 -26.26 -24.29
#